data_AF-A0A7K0WF17-F1
#
_entry.id   AF-A0A7K0WF17-F1
#
_cell.length_a   1.000
_cell.length_b   1.000
_cell.length_c   1.000
_cell.angle_alpha   90.00
_cell.angle_beta   90.00
_cell.angle_gamma   90.00
#
_symmetry.space_group_name_H-M   'P 1'
#
loop_
_entity.id
_entity.type
_entity.pdbx_description
1 polymer ?
#
loop_
_entity_poly.entity_id
_entity_poly.type
_entity_poly.pdbx_seq_one_letter_code
_entity_poly.pdbx_strand_id
1 'polypeptide(L)' 'SGEQRLSGFLLWQSSNSELYFEEALWPDFRKVDFLRAIRAFANRNRRFGA' A
#
# COMPACT_ATOMS: atom_id res chain seq x y z
N SER A 1 7.24 6.36 -8.24
CA SER A 1 8.62 6.78 -7.90
C SER A 1 9.28 5.92 -6.82
N GLY A 2 8.75 4.75 -6.44
CA GLY A 2 9.41 3.89 -5.43
C GLY A 2 9.62 4.52 -4.04
N GLU A 3 9.08 5.71 -3.78
CA GLU A 3 9.28 6.43 -2.53
C GLU A 3 8.38 5.85 -1.42
N GLN A 4 8.98 5.55 -0.26
CA GLN A 4 8.26 5.01 0.88
C GLN A 4 7.95 6.10 1.90
N ARG A 5 6.91 6.90 1.63
CA ARG A 5 6.45 7.97 2.53
C ARG A 5 4.95 8.24 2.35
N LEU A 6 4.29 8.62 3.45
CA LEU A 6 2.89 9.05 3.43
C LEU A 6 2.72 10.51 2.98
N SER A 7 3.76 11.35 3.10
CA SER A 7 3.75 12.76 2.65
C SER A 7 2.54 13.59 3.12
N GLY A 8 2.04 13.33 4.34
CA GLY A 8 0.88 14.02 4.91
C GLY A 8 -0.49 13.49 4.43
N PHE A 9 -0.51 12.44 3.60
CA PHE A 9 -1.73 11.84 3.11
C PHE A 9 -2.41 10.95 4.15
N LEU A 10 -3.66 11.28 4.50
CA LEU A 10 -4.54 10.48 5.36
C LEU A 10 -3.97 10.12 6.75
N LEU A 11 -3.24 11.03 7.40
CA LEU A 11 -2.52 10.77 8.66
C LEU A 11 -3.35 10.08 9.76
N TRP A 12 -4.57 10.54 10.01
CA TRP A 12 -5.43 9.94 11.04
C TRP A 12 -6.01 8.60 10.59
N GLN A 13 -6.49 8.56 9.35
CA GLN A 13 -7.13 7.37 8.76
C GLN A 13 -6.12 6.24 8.53
N SER A 14 -4.85 6.57 8.32
CA SER A 14 -3.78 5.60 8.09
C SER A 14 -3.17 5.04 9.36
N SER A 15 -3.61 5.46 10.55
CA SER A 15 -3.05 5.07 11.86
C SER A 15 -2.91 3.55 12.04
N ASN A 16 -3.88 2.78 11.54
CA ASN A 16 -3.89 1.31 11.58
C ASN A 16 -3.88 0.67 10.18
N SER A 17 -3.50 1.43 9.16
CA SER A 17 -3.50 0.96 7.77
C SER A 17 -2.21 0.23 7.43
N GLU A 18 -2.33 -0.78 6.57
CA GLU A 18 -1.16 -1.43 5.98
C GLU A 18 -0.78 -0.74 4.69
N LEU A 19 0.51 -0.42 4.56
CA LEU A 19 1.03 0.25 3.39
C LEU A 19 1.62 -0.78 2.42
N TYR A 20 1.35 -0.57 1.14
CA TYR A 20 1.93 -1.29 0.02
C TYR A 20 2.59 -0.27 -0.89
N PHE A 21 3.87 -0.49 -1.21
CA PHE A 21 4.66 0.38 -2.06
C PHE A 21 5.01 -0.38 -3.34
N GLU A 22 4.64 0.18 -4.49
CA GLU A 22 4.93 -0.37 -5.81
C GLU A 22 6.12 0.36 -6.43
N GLU A 23 7.01 -0.38 -7.09
CA GLU A 23 8.20 0.19 -7.74
C GLU A 23 7.85 0.87 -9.06
N ALA A 24 6.79 0.41 -9.74
CA ALA A 24 6.30 1.00 -10.98
C ALA A 24 6.02 2.50 -10.83
N LEU A 25 6.40 3.27 -11.85
CA LEU A 25 6.02 4.67 -11.95
C LEU A 25 4.53 4.79 -12.28
N TRP A 26 3.91 5.90 -11.91
CA TRP A 26 2.46 6.09 -12.11
C TRP A 26 2.00 5.94 -13.57
N PRO A 27 2.72 6.47 -14.58
CA PRO A 27 2.36 6.25 -15.98
C PRO A 27 2.43 4.78 -16.42
N ASP A 28 3.27 3.98 -15.77
CA ASP A 28 3.49 2.56 -16.08
C ASP A 28 2.63 1.61 -15.23
N PHE A 29 1.83 2.16 -14.31
CA PHE A 29 1.02 1.38 -13.39
C PHE A 29 -0.17 0.72 -14.12
N ARG A 30 -0.26 -0.61 -14.05
CA ARG A 30 -1.31 -1.37 -14.76
C ARG A 30 -2.24 -2.07 -13.78
N LYS A 31 -3.37 -2.54 -14.30
CA LYS A 31 -4.35 -3.34 -13.54
C LYS A 31 -3.74 -4.55 -12.83
N VAL A 32 -2.72 -5.18 -13.42
CA VAL A 32 -2.04 -6.33 -12.80
C VAL A 32 -1.27 -5.93 -11.54
N ASP A 33 -0.69 -4.74 -11.52
CA ASP A 33 0.07 -4.21 -10.39
C ASP A 33 -0.90 -3.88 -9.23
N PHE A 34 -2.07 -3.33 -9.56
CA PHE A 34 -3.15 -3.16 -8.58
C PHE A 34 -3.66 -4.48 -7.98
N LEU A 35 -3.89 -5.50 -8.82
CA LEU A 35 -4.34 -6.81 -8.33
C LEU A 35 -3.27 -7.50 -7.48
N ARG A 36 -1.99 -7.28 -7.80
CA ARG A 36 -0.87 -7.74 -6.99
C ARG A 36 -0.87 -7.08 -5.61
N ALA A 37 -1.11 -5.77 -5.54
CA ALA A 37 -1.23 -5.03 -4.28
C ALA A 37 -2.38 -5.59 -3.41
N ILE A 38 -3.55 -5.84 -3.99
CA ILE A 38 -4.69 -6.46 -3.26
C ILE A 38 -4.33 -7.85 -2.74
N ARG A 39 -3.71 -8.68 -3.57
CA ARG A 39 -3.30 -10.05 -3.16
C ARG A 39 -2.28 -10.00 -2.03
N ALA A 40 -1.31 -9.08 -2.12
CA ALA A 40 -0.32 -8.89 -1.06
C ALA A 40 -0.98 -8.43 0.25
N PHE A 41 -1.96 -7.52 0.19
CA PHE A 41 -2.74 -7.09 1.35
C PHE A 41 -3.55 -8.25 1.95
N ALA A 42 -4.25 -9.04 1.13
CA ALA A 42 -5.08 -10.15 1.59
C ALA A 42 -4.28 -11.28 2.26
N ASN A 43 -3.03 -11.49 1.84
CA ASN A 43 -2.16 -12.55 2.38
C ASN A 43 -1.44 -12.17 3.68
N ARG A 44 -1.55 -10.91 4.13
CA ARG A 44 -0.89 -10.48 5.37
C ARG A 44 -1.67 -10.96 6.58
N ASN A 45 -0.95 -11.55 7.54
CA ASN A 45 -1.54 -11.94 8.81
C ASN A 45 -1.64 -10.72 9.72
N ARG A 46 -2.84 -10.14 9.79
CA ARG A 46 -3.11 -8.93 10.56
C ARG A 46 -3.06 -9.25 12.05
N ARG A 47 -2.02 -8.78 12.71
CA ARG A 47 -2.04 -8.64 14.17
C ARG A 47 -2.74 -7.32 14.46
N PHE A 48 -4.05 -7.39 14.68
CA PHE A 48 -4.78 -6.29 15.29
C PHE A 48 -4.19 -6.10 16.68
N GLY A 49 -3.26 -5.15 16.82
CA GLY A 49 -2.71 -4.79 18.13
C GLY A 49 -3.85 -4.48 19.09
N ALA A 50 -3.70 -4.95 20.34
CA ALA A 50 -4.63 -4.70 21.45
C ALA A 50 -4.79 -3.20 21.74
#